data_AF-A0A090SEN5-F1
#
_entry.id   AF-A0A090SEN5-F1
#
_cell.length_a   1.000
_cell.length_b   1.000
_cell.length_c   1.000
_cell.angle_alpha   90.00
_cell.angle_beta   90.00
_cell.angle_gamma   90.00
#
_symmetry.space_group_name_H-M   'P 1'
#
loop_
_entity.id
_entity.type
_entity.pdbx_description
1 polymer ?
#
loop_
_entity_poly.entity_id
_entity_poly.type
_entity_poly.pdbx_seq_one_letter_code
_entity_poly.pdbx_strand_id
1 'polypeptide(L)'
;MHPTLFEVKKAQQFFQFKLISDQPLVIEAVSENLFVSSDNELLSWQLLENGNIVQSGEVALSIPAQASLQIQLCDAIKRLPGARYHLNLQARLINATPWAESGHITACEQIELASIPKLHLAEKENLVRSNCWILIPSFELRTIVLLLSLIKRQAIWLIGW
;
A
#
# COMPACT_ATOMS: atom_id res chain seq x y z
N MET A 1 -15.48 2.07 26.80
CA MET A 1 -15.01 2.90 25.65
C MET A 1 -16.01 2.71 24.53
N HIS A 2 -16.64 3.78 24.05
CA HIS A 2 -17.67 3.71 23.02
C HIS A 2 -16.99 3.93 21.65
N PRO A 3 -17.04 2.97 20.71
CA PRO A 3 -16.36 3.07 19.40
C PRO A 3 -16.67 4.37 18.65
N THR A 4 -17.88 4.89 18.85
CA THR A 4 -18.42 6.08 18.19
C THR A 4 -17.67 7.37 18.52
N LEU A 5 -16.95 7.45 19.66
CA LEU A 5 -16.20 8.66 19.97
C LEU A 5 -14.99 8.84 19.05
N PHE A 6 -14.35 7.74 18.63
CA PHE A 6 -13.24 7.77 17.67
C PHE A 6 -13.72 8.13 16.27
N GLU A 7 -14.88 7.62 15.86
CA GLU A 7 -15.51 7.97 14.57
C GLU A 7 -15.89 9.44 14.51
N VAL A 8 -16.46 9.98 15.60
CA VAL A 8 -16.82 11.41 15.69
C VAL A 8 -15.58 12.29 15.62
N LYS A 9 -14.49 11.94 16.32
CA LYS A 9 -13.25 12.73 16.26
C LYS A 9 -12.62 12.69 14.87
N LYS A 10 -12.63 11.55 14.18
CA LYS A 10 -12.19 11.43 12.79
C LYS A 10 -13.09 12.22 11.83
N ALA A 11 -14.41 12.21 12.03
CA ALA A 11 -15.34 12.99 11.21
C ALA A 11 -15.24 14.50 11.43
N GLN A 12 -14.70 14.93 12.57
CA GLN A 12 -14.46 16.34 12.91
C GLN A 12 -13.07 16.84 12.49
N GLN A 13 -12.24 16.01 11.85
CA GLN A 13 -10.95 16.45 11.34
C GLN A 13 -11.16 17.30 10.07
N PHE A 14 -10.70 18.54 10.08
CA PHE A 14 -10.85 19.46 8.94
C PHE A 14 -9.69 19.39 7.95
N PHE A 15 -8.66 18.58 8.24
CA PHE A 15 -7.54 18.33 7.33
C PHE A 15 -7.52 16.87 6.92
N GLN A 16 -7.48 16.64 5.61
CA GLN A 16 -7.23 15.33 5.04
C GLN A 16 -5.81 15.30 4.47
N PHE A 17 -5.11 14.20 4.70
CA PHE A 17 -3.77 14.00 4.17
C PHE A 17 -3.75 12.82 3.22
N LYS A 18 -3.08 12.99 2.08
CA LYS A 18 -2.90 11.95 1.07
C LYS A 18 -1.43 11.85 0.68
N LEU A 19 -0.95 10.63 0.46
CA LEU A 19 0.37 10.40 -0.11
C LEU A 19 0.30 10.60 -1.63
N ILE A 20 1.14 11.48 -2.17
CA ILE A 20 1.25 11.74 -3.61
C ILE A 20 2.45 11.01 -4.20
N SER A 21 3.59 11.10 -3.53
CA SER A 21 4.82 10.42 -3.92
C SER A 21 5.57 9.95 -2.70
N ASP A 22 6.30 8.85 -2.86
CA ASP A 22 7.04 8.20 -1.81
C ASP A 22 8.56 8.37 -2.00
N GLN A 23 9.01 8.83 -3.16
CA GLN A 23 10.39 9.22 -3.52
C GLN A 23 10.37 10.34 -4.60
N PRO A 24 10.49 11.62 -4.24
CA PRO A 24 10.60 12.16 -2.88
C PRO A 24 9.30 11.97 -2.08
N LEU A 25 9.37 12.04 -0.75
CA LEU A 25 8.21 11.88 0.13
C LEU A 25 7.35 13.16 0.06
N VAL A 26 6.28 13.11 -0.69
CA VAL A 26 5.35 14.23 -0.92
C VAL A 26 3.96 13.83 -0.48
N ILE A 27 3.37 14.66 0.37
CA ILE A 27 1.97 14.55 0.76
C ILE A 27 1.17 15.72 0.18
N GLU A 28 -0.12 15.51 -0.02
CA GLU A 28 -1.10 16.55 -0.22
C GLU A 28 -1.90 16.72 1.07
N ALA A 29 -1.90 17.92 1.61
CA ALA A 29 -2.77 18.34 2.69
C ALA A 29 -3.95 19.11 2.08
N VAL A 30 -5.18 18.66 2.35
CA VAL A 30 -6.41 19.28 1.86
C VAL A 30 -7.16 19.88 3.04
N SER A 31 -7.49 21.16 2.94
CA SER A 31 -8.35 21.84 3.90
C SER A 31 -9.81 21.65 3.53
N GLU A 32 -10.59 20.97 4.38
CA GLU A 32 -12.05 20.87 4.24
C GLU A 32 -12.77 22.08 4.84
N ASN A 33 -12.03 23.04 5.42
CA ASN A 33 -12.60 24.29 5.90
C ASN A 33 -13.18 25.09 4.72
N LEU A 34 -14.48 25.39 4.84
CA LEU A 34 -15.25 26.11 3.82
C LEU A 34 -15.10 27.64 3.89
N PHE A 35 -14.65 28.18 5.02
CA PHE A 35 -14.75 29.62 5.31
C PHE A 35 -13.50 30.27 5.94
N VAL A 36 -12.58 29.47 6.50
CA VAL A 36 -11.44 29.99 7.28
C VAL A 36 -10.14 29.43 6.70
N SER A 37 -9.18 30.32 6.40
CA SER A 37 -7.81 29.92 6.08
C SER A 37 -7.12 29.38 7.33
N SER A 38 -6.43 28.27 7.19
CA SER A 38 -5.61 27.68 8.25
C SER A 38 -4.21 28.24 8.15
N ASP A 39 -3.82 29.07 9.11
CA ASP A 39 -2.47 29.62 9.27
C ASP A 39 -1.94 29.46 10.71
N ASN A 40 -2.69 28.77 11.57
CA ASN A 40 -2.38 28.57 12.99
C ASN A 40 -2.07 27.10 13.30
N GLU A 41 -1.70 26.32 12.29
CA GLU A 41 -1.47 24.89 12.40
C GLU A 41 -0.04 24.51 12.01
N LEU A 42 0.54 23.59 12.77
CA LEU A 42 1.84 23.00 12.50
C LEU A 42 1.67 21.51 12.26
N LEU A 43 2.10 21.04 11.10
CA LEU A 43 2.18 19.62 10.78
C LEU A 43 3.45 19.03 11.37
N SER A 44 3.32 18.19 12.39
CA SER A 44 4.37 17.31 12.87
C SER A 44 4.27 15.97 12.17
N TRP A 45 5.35 15.51 11.53
CA TRP A 45 5.37 14.24 10.81
C TRP A 45 6.49 13.34 11.33
N GLN A 46 6.24 12.03 11.31
CA GLN A 46 7.18 11.00 11.75
C GLN A 46 7.11 9.82 10.77
N LEU A 47 8.26 9.38 10.29
CA LEU A 47 8.40 8.16 9.49
C LEU A 47 8.90 7.05 10.40
N LEU A 48 8.14 5.96 10.49
CA LEU A 48 8.43 4.80 11.31
C LEU A 48 8.83 3.62 10.42
N GLU A 49 9.98 3.01 10.69
CA GLU A 49 10.41 1.73 10.13
C GLU A 49 10.18 0.63 11.17
N ASN A 50 9.31 -0.32 10.87
CA ASN A 50 8.94 -1.41 11.79
C ASN A 50 8.53 -0.93 13.19
N GLY A 51 7.97 0.28 13.29
CA GLY A 51 7.57 0.92 14.55
C GLY A 51 8.63 1.83 15.19
N ASN A 52 9.84 1.92 14.63
CA ASN A 52 10.89 2.81 15.10
C ASN A 52 10.95 4.09 14.28
N ILE A 53 10.97 5.26 14.92
CA ILE A 53 11.08 6.53 14.22
C ILE A 53 12.46 6.62 13.55
N VAL A 54 12.49 6.68 12.22
CA VAL A 54 13.71 6.85 11.41
C VAL A 54 13.90 8.28 10.95
N GLN A 55 12.80 9.04 10.82
CA GLN A 55 12.84 10.43 10.45
C GLN A 55 11.64 11.18 11.00
N SER A 56 11.79 12.48 11.26
CA SER A 56 10.71 13.35 11.70
C SER A 56 10.98 14.79 11.29
N GLY A 57 9.93 15.59 11.25
CA GLY A 57 10.04 17.02 11.00
C GLY A 57 8.76 17.75 11.33
N GLU A 58 8.82 19.07 11.20
CA GLU A 58 7.68 19.96 11.41
C GLU A 58 7.59 20.94 10.24
N VAL A 59 6.37 21.20 9.76
CA VAL A 59 6.10 22.13 8.66
C VAL A 59 4.87 22.97 9.03
N ALA A 60 4.96 24.29 8.87
CA ALA A 60 3.80 25.17 9.05
C ALA A 60 2.75 24.87 7.97
N LEU A 61 1.51 24.60 8.39
CA LEU A 61 0.37 24.47 7.48
C LEU A 61 -0.24 25.85 7.30
N SER A 62 -0.05 26.40 6.11
CA SER A 62 -0.70 27.64 5.67
C SER A 62 -1.54 27.32 4.43
N ILE A 63 -2.78 26.85 4.64
CA ILE A 63 -3.67 26.40 3.57
C ILE A 63 -4.92 27.29 3.56
N PRO A 64 -5.21 27.99 2.45
CA PRO A 64 -6.47 28.70 2.28
C PRO A 64 -7.68 27.77 2.41
N ALA A 65 -8.86 28.33 2.70
CA ALA A 65 -10.10 27.56 2.70
C ALA A 65 -10.29 26.85 1.35
N GLN A 66 -10.71 25.58 1.39
CA GLN A 66 -10.94 24.73 0.21
C GLN A 66 -9.74 24.53 -0.73
N ALA A 67 -8.52 24.82 -0.27
CA ALA A 67 -7.31 24.60 -1.06
C ALA A 67 -6.61 23.28 -0.67
N SER A 68 -5.78 22.79 -1.57
CA SER A 68 -4.79 21.76 -1.28
C SER A 68 -3.38 22.32 -1.36
N LEU A 69 -2.49 21.78 -0.54
CA LEU A 69 -1.07 22.12 -0.50
C LEU A 69 -0.26 20.84 -0.59
N GLN A 70 0.64 20.78 -1.59
CA GLN A 70 1.63 19.72 -1.66
C GLN A 70 2.84 20.09 -0.83
N ILE A 71 3.25 19.19 0.06
CA ILE A 71 4.34 19.38 1.00
C ILE A 71 5.33 18.24 0.79
N GLN A 72 6.55 18.59 0.38
CA GLN A 72 7.68 17.67 0.37
C GLN A 72 8.22 17.55 1.80
N LEU A 73 8.10 16.36 2.39
CA LEU A 73 8.56 16.06 3.75
C LEU A 73 10.03 15.65 3.76
N CYS A 74 10.48 14.92 2.73
CA CYS A 74 11.86 14.46 2.61
C CYS A 74 12.23 14.17 1.15
N ASP A 75 13.49 14.43 0.79
CA ASP A 75 14.04 14.14 -0.53
C ASP A 75 14.11 12.64 -0.85
N ALA A 76 14.53 11.81 0.11
CA ALA A 76 14.72 10.39 -0.11
C ALA A 76 14.59 9.57 1.17
N ILE A 77 13.79 8.49 1.10
CA ILE A 77 13.71 7.49 2.16
C ILE A 77 14.57 6.29 1.75
N LYS A 78 15.54 5.93 2.59
CA LYS A 78 16.27 4.65 2.44
C LYS A 78 15.36 3.52 2.91
N ARG A 79 14.80 2.76 1.97
CA ARG A 79 13.94 1.62 2.28
C ARG A 79 14.72 0.31 2.33
N LEU A 80 14.49 -0.47 3.37
CA LEU A 80 15.01 -1.83 3.54
C LEU A 80 14.00 -2.86 3.02
N PRO A 81 14.43 -3.87 2.24
CA PRO A 81 13.58 -4.98 1.83
C PRO A 81 12.95 -5.71 3.02
N GLY A 82 11.64 -5.91 2.97
CA GLY A 82 10.87 -6.57 4.03
C GLY A 82 10.57 -5.71 5.27
N ALA A 83 11.01 -4.45 5.32
CA ALA A 83 10.61 -3.52 6.35
C ALA A 83 9.25 -2.87 6.02
N ARG A 84 8.44 -2.61 7.06
CA ARG A 84 7.18 -1.87 6.96
C ARG A 84 7.41 -0.43 7.34
N TYR A 85 6.93 0.49 6.53
CA TYR A 85 7.05 1.93 6.77
C TYR A 85 5.67 2.54 7.03
N HIS A 86 5.57 3.33 8.09
CA HIS A 86 4.37 4.11 8.41
C HIS A 86 4.72 5.58 8.52
N LEU A 87 3.94 6.43 7.86
CA LEU A 87 4.02 7.87 7.98
C LEU A 87 2.91 8.35 8.92
N ASN A 88 3.30 8.87 10.07
CA ASN A 88 2.41 9.51 11.02
C ASN A 88 2.40 11.01 10.77
N LEU A 89 1.20 11.58 10.66
CA LEU A 89 0.95 12.99 10.40
C LEU A 89 0.04 13.52 11.51
N GLN A 90 0.44 14.63 12.14
CA GLN A 90 -0.32 15.27 13.20
C GLN A 90 -0.34 16.79 12.98
N ALA A 91 -1.51 17.36 12.78
CA ALA A 91 -1.69 18.81 12.78
C ALA A 91 -1.98 19.28 14.21
N ARG A 92 -1.19 20.23 14.71
CA ARG A 92 -1.36 20.83 16.04
C ARG A 92 -1.54 22.34 15.95
N LEU A 93 -2.34 22.91 16.84
CA LEU A 93 -2.46 24.37 16.96
C LEU A 93 -1.13 24.98 17.42
N ILE A 94 -0.68 26.05 16.77
CA ILE A 94 0.49 26.82 17.19
C ILE A 94 0.09 27.70 18.38
N ASN A 95 -0.96 28.50 18.21
CA ASN A 95 -1.52 29.36 19.25
C ASN A 95 -2.84 28.80 19.78
N ALA A 96 -3.13 29.05 21.05
CA ALA A 96 -4.41 28.69 21.65
C ALA A 96 -5.59 29.41 20.95
N THR A 97 -6.71 28.71 20.85
CA THR A 97 -7.99 29.24 20.38
C THR A 97 -8.97 29.28 21.56
N PRO A 98 -10.13 29.98 21.45
CA PRO A 98 -11.11 30.03 22.53
C PRO A 98 -11.65 28.66 23.01
N TRP A 99 -11.44 27.59 22.23
CA TRP A 99 -11.94 26.25 22.50
C TRP A 99 -10.82 25.20 22.71
N ALA A 100 -9.55 25.55 22.50
CA ALA A 100 -8.41 24.63 22.66
C ALA A 100 -7.09 25.34 22.97
N GLU A 101 -6.23 24.68 23.73
CA GLU A 101 -4.89 25.18 24.05
C GLU A 101 -3.92 25.06 22.86
N SER A 102 -2.83 25.82 22.90
CA SER A 102 -1.70 25.63 21.97
C SER A 102 -1.17 24.20 22.08
N GLY A 103 -0.88 23.57 20.95
CA GLY A 103 -0.44 22.18 20.86
C GLY A 103 -1.59 21.16 20.77
N HIS A 104 -2.85 21.60 20.82
CA HIS A 104 -3.99 20.69 20.61
C HIS A 104 -3.96 20.06 19.22
N ILE A 105 -4.13 18.74 19.16
CA ILE A 105 -4.12 17.97 17.91
C ILE A 105 -5.49 18.09 17.24
N THR A 106 -5.53 18.77 16.10
CA THR A 106 -6.75 19.02 15.31
C THR A 106 -7.01 17.93 14.27
N ALA A 107 -5.94 17.33 13.73
CA ALA A 107 -6.04 16.21 12.79
C ALA A 107 -4.88 15.23 12.99
N CYS A 108 -5.17 13.94 12.80
CA CYS A 108 -4.16 12.90 12.81
C CYS A 108 -4.41 11.88 11.71
N GLU A 109 -3.35 11.49 11.03
CA GLU A 109 -3.40 10.46 9.99
C GLU A 109 -2.19 9.55 10.04
N GLN A 110 -2.40 8.28 9.73
CA GLN A 110 -1.32 7.30 9.59
C GLN A 110 -1.45 6.63 8.22
N ILE A 111 -0.40 6.74 7.41
CA ILE A 111 -0.34 6.19 6.06
C ILE A 111 0.72 5.09 6.01
N GLU A 112 0.35 3.87 5.63
CA GLU A 112 1.30 2.80 5.34
C GLU A 112 1.94 3.06 3.96
N LEU A 113 3.27 3.08 3.89
CA LEU A 113 3.99 3.23 2.62
C LEU A 113 4.20 1.87 1.97
N ALA A 114 4.32 1.85 0.64
CA ALA A 114 4.62 0.64 -0.11
C ALA A 114 5.92 -0.01 0.40
N SER A 115 5.81 -1.29 0.77
CA SER A 115 6.97 -2.08 1.20
C SER A 115 7.68 -2.68 -0.01
N ILE A 116 9.00 -2.79 0.06
CA ILE A 116 9.77 -3.56 -0.90
C ILE A 116 9.62 -5.03 -0.48
N PRO A 117 8.96 -5.88 -1.29
CA PRO A 117 8.77 -7.27 -0.92
C PRO A 117 10.13 -7.94 -0.78
N LYS A 118 10.34 -8.62 0.36
CA LYS A 118 11.46 -9.54 0.47
C LYS A 118 11.11 -10.73 -0.42
N LEU A 119 11.77 -10.82 -1.58
CA LEU A 119 11.73 -12.01 -2.41
C LEU A 119 12.30 -13.16 -1.57
N HIS A 120 11.41 -13.94 -0.97
CA HIS A 120 11.77 -15.27 -0.54
C HIS A 120 11.84 -16.08 -1.83
N LEU A 121 13.06 -16.37 -2.28
CA LEU A 121 13.25 -17.38 -3.30
C LEU A 121 12.72 -18.66 -2.66
N ALA A 122 11.54 -19.10 -3.08
CA ALA A 122 11.02 -20.38 -2.68
C ALA A 122 12.08 -21.40 -3.07
N GLU A 123 12.82 -21.90 -2.08
CA GLU A 123 13.72 -23.03 -2.26
C GLU A 123 12.85 -24.14 -2.83
N LYS A 124 13.10 -24.48 -4.11
CA LYS A 124 12.60 -25.71 -4.71
C LYS A 124 13.32 -26.88 -4.06
N GLU A 125 13.05 -27.13 -2.80
CA GLU A 125 13.55 -28.31 -2.12
C GLU A 125 12.42 -29.34 -1.99
N ASN A 126 12.68 -30.47 -2.65
CA ASN A 126 12.06 -31.78 -2.48
C ASN A 126 10.80 -32.12 -3.30
N LEU A 127 11.00 -32.31 -4.62
CA LEU A 127 10.29 -33.36 -5.36
C LEU A 127 11.27 -34.31 -6.07
N VAL A 128 12.34 -34.72 -5.39
CA VAL A 128 13.14 -35.90 -5.79
C VAL A 128 13.49 -36.66 -4.53
N ARG A 129 12.53 -37.43 -4.00
CA ARG A 129 12.71 -38.66 -3.20
C ARG A 129 11.37 -39.02 -2.55
N SER A 130 10.52 -39.68 -3.32
CA SER A 130 9.57 -40.64 -2.77
C SER A 130 9.28 -41.65 -3.85
N ASN A 131 10.04 -42.75 -3.81
CA ASN A 131 9.57 -44.03 -4.32
C ASN A 131 8.29 -44.37 -3.55
N CYS A 132 7.16 -43.93 -4.07
CA CYS A 132 5.84 -44.26 -3.56
C CYS A 132 5.09 -44.96 -4.69
N TRP A 133 5.28 -46.28 -4.78
CA TRP A 133 4.43 -47.16 -5.54
C TRP A 133 3.06 -47.20 -4.86
N ILE A 134 2.18 -46.24 -5.17
CA ILE A 134 0.78 -46.31 -4.76
C ILE A 134 -0.10 -46.08 -6.00
N LEU A 135 -0.53 -47.22 -6.55
CA LEU A 135 -1.87 -47.51 -7.05
C LEU A 135 -2.58 -46.39 -7.82
N ILE A 136 -2.37 -46.37 -9.14
CA ILE A 136 -3.33 -45.80 -10.09
C ILE A 136 -4.31 -46.93 -10.44
N PRO A 137 -5.63 -46.76 -10.25
CA PRO A 137 -6.60 -47.75 -10.68
C PRO A 137 -6.67 -47.77 -12.22
N SER A 138 -6.66 -48.99 -12.75
CA SER A 138 -6.83 -49.35 -14.16
C SER A 138 -7.87 -48.49 -14.88
N PHE A 139 -7.41 -47.62 -15.79
CA PHE A 139 -8.26 -47.03 -16.82
C PHE A 139 -7.71 -47.43 -18.19
N GLU A 140 -8.50 -48.24 -18.88
CA GLU A 140 -8.25 -48.86 -20.17
C GLU A 140 -7.76 -47.88 -21.26
N LEU A 141 -6.49 -47.99 -21.64
CA LEU A 141 -5.93 -47.37 -22.85
C LEU A 141 -5.99 -48.34 -24.05
N ARG A 142 -7.21 -48.79 -24.41
CA ARG A 142 -7.40 -49.62 -25.62
C ARG A 142 -8.04 -48.93 -26.82
N THR A 143 -8.37 -47.63 -26.74
CA THR A 143 -9.17 -47.00 -27.83
C THR A 143 -8.52 -45.80 -28.54
N ILE A 144 -7.33 -45.32 -28.13
CA ILE A 144 -6.71 -44.14 -28.79
C ILE A 144 -5.71 -44.50 -29.92
N VAL A 145 -5.25 -45.75 -30.03
CA VAL A 145 -4.30 -46.17 -31.09
C VAL A 145 -4.99 -46.49 -32.44
N LEU A 146 -6.32 -46.66 -32.48
CA LEU A 146 -7.05 -46.98 -33.71
C LEU A 146 -7.56 -45.77 -34.50
N LEU A 147 -7.66 -44.58 -33.91
CA LEU A 147 -8.12 -43.38 -34.64
C LEU A 147 -6.99 -42.65 -35.41
N LEU A 148 -5.73 -42.87 -35.04
CA LEU A 148 -4.57 -42.26 -35.72
C LEU A 148 -4.02 -43.10 -36.90
N SER A 149 -4.45 -44.36 -37.05
CA SER A 149 -4.07 -45.21 -38.19
C SER A 149 -5.04 -45.13 -39.38
N LEU A 150 -6.26 -44.61 -39.20
CA LEU A 150 -7.23 -44.44 -40.28
C LEU A 150 -7.08 -43.12 -41.07
N ILE A 151 -6.50 -42.08 -40.47
CA ILE A 151 -6.31 -40.77 -41.12
C ILE A 151 -5.05 -40.74 -42.01
N LYS A 152 -4.07 -41.62 -41.80
CA LYS A 152 -2.87 -41.71 -42.66
C LYS A 152 -3.03 -42.55 -43.93
N ARG A 153 -4.15 -43.25 -44.15
CA ARG A 153 -4.36 -44.10 -45.35
C ARG A 153 -5.15 -43.44 -46.49
N GLN A 154 -5.75 -42.26 -46.31
CA GLN A 154 -6.43 -41.53 -47.41
C GLN A 154 -5.59 -40.43 -48.08
N ALA A 155 -4.40 -40.11 -47.57
CA ALA A 155 -3.54 -39.05 -48.15
C ALA A 155 -2.53 -39.54 -49.21
N ILE A 156 -2.54 -40.83 -49.59
CA ILE A 156 -1.56 -41.41 -50.54
C ILE A 156 -2.14 -41.59 -51.97
N TRP A 157 -3.39 -41.17 -52.22
CA TRP A 157 -4.04 -41.32 -53.54
C TRP A 157 -4.19 -40.03 -54.38
N LEU A 158 -3.50 -38.93 -54.05
CA LEU A 158 -3.67 -37.63 -54.76
C LEU A 158 -2.39 -36.97 -55.29
N ILE A 159 -1.29 -37.70 -55.46
CA ILE A 159 -0.09 -37.16 -56.14
C ILE A 159 0.46 -38.20 -57.12
N GLY A 160 -0.24 -38.33 -58.24
CA GLY A 160 0.22 -38.97 -59.46
C GLY A 160 -0.53 -38.32 -60.62
N TRP A 161 0.19 -38.10 -61.72
CA TRP A 161 -0.12 -37.27 -62.91
C TRP A 161 0.44 -35.85 -62.85
#